data_AF-A0A804QAI0-F1
#
_entry.id   AF-A0A804QAI0-F1
#
_cell.length_a   1.000
_cell.length_b   1.000
_cell.length_c   1.000
_cell.angle_alpha   90.00
_cell.angle_beta   90.00
_cell.angle_gamma   90.00
#
_symmetry.space_group_name_H-M   'P 1'
#
loop_
_entity.id
_entity.type
_entity.pdbx_description
1 polymer ?
#
loop_
_entity_poly.entity_id
_entity_poly.type
_entity_poly.pdbx_seq_one_letter_code
_entity_poly.pdbx_strand_id
1 'polypeptide(L)' 'MEAALRDGVVPFRVEGEARTRWKVAGIVSVDQWTRLACQLRFFWPNSTMLPFRCSSKSKFLFL' A
#
# COMPACT_ATOMS: atom_id res chain seq x y z
N MET A 1 -12.82 -16.55 4.20
CA MET A 1 -13.30 -16.11 2.87
C MET A 1 -14.83 -16.11 2.81
N GLU A 2 -15.48 -17.21 3.19
CA GLU A 2 -16.95 -17.35 3.13
C GLU A 2 -17.72 -16.23 3.83
N ALA A 3 -17.32 -15.85 5.06
CA ALA A 3 -17.95 -14.73 5.77
C ALA A 3 -17.83 -13.41 4.99
N ALA A 4 -16.65 -13.10 4.46
CA ALA A 4 -16.41 -11.90 3.67
C ALA A 4 -17.24 -11.85 2.37
N LEU A 5 -17.48 -13.01 1.75
CA LEU A 5 -18.38 -13.12 0.60
C LEU A 5 -19.84 -12.91 1.00
N ARG A 6 -20.27 -13.41 2.16
CA ARG A 6 -21.63 -13.18 2.71
C ARG A 6 -21.85 -11.71 3.07
N ASP A 7 -20.82 -11.05 3.60
CA ASP A 7 -20.85 -9.62 3.92
C ASP A 7 -20.73 -8.73 2.66
N GLY A 8 -20.49 -9.33 1.50
CA GLY A 8 -20.29 -8.63 0.22
C GLY A 8 -19.00 -7.82 0.13
N VAL A 9 -18.09 -7.93 1.11
CA VAL A 9 -16.82 -7.18 1.14
C VAL A 9 -15.66 -8.12 1.43
N VAL A 10 -14.77 -8.27 0.45
CA VAL A 10 -13.58 -9.12 0.56
C VAL A 10 -12.34 -8.27 0.85
N PRO A 11 -11.77 -8.35 2.07
CA PRO A 11 -10.55 -7.62 2.41
C PRO A 11 -9.30 -8.37 1.94
N PHE A 12 -8.35 -7.64 1.36
CA PHE A 12 -7.01 -8.13 1.04
C PHE A 12 -5.96 -7.17 1.60
N ARG A 13 -4.84 -7.71 2.06
CA ARG A 13 -3.68 -6.93 2.48
C ARG A 13 -2.57 -7.14 1.47
N VAL A 14 -2.09 -6.04 0.90
CA VAL A 14 -0.97 -6.04 -0.05
C VAL A 14 0.19 -5.34 0.62
N GLU A 15 1.29 -6.06 0.78
CA GLU A 15 2.53 -5.52 1.33
C GLU A 15 3.64 -5.63 0.29
N GLY A 16 4.54 -4.66 0.29
CA GLY A 16 5.65 -4.65 -0.64
C GLY A 16 6.67 -3.57 -0.29
N GLU A 17 7.75 -3.57 -1.05
CA GLU A 17 8.80 -2.57 -0.91
C GLU A 17 8.82 -1.69 -2.16
N ALA A 18 8.84 -0.38 -1.94
CA ALA A 18 8.92 0.60 -3.00
C ALA A 18 10.17 1.46 -2.81
N ARG A 19 10.98 1.54 -3.86
CA ARG A 19 12.09 2.48 -3.94
C ARG A 19 11.60 3.75 -4.61
N THR A 20 11.65 4.86 -3.89
CA THR A 20 11.35 6.19 -4.39
C THR A 20 12.64 6.97 -4.57
N ARG A 21 12.81 7.65 -5.70
CA ARG A 21 13.96 8.51 -5.97
C ARG A 21 13.49 9.95 -6.13
N TRP A 22 14.16 10.88 -5.44
CA TRP A 22 13.91 12.31 -5.61
C TRP A 22 15.22 13.09 -5.68
N LYS A 23 15.10 14.37 -6.07
CA LYS A 23 16.23 15.30 -6.11
C LYS A 23 16.10 16.32 -4.98
N VAL A 24 17.15 16.48 -4.19
CA VAL A 24 17.31 17.56 -3.21
C VAL A 24 18.06 18.70 -3.89
N ALA A 25 17.49 19.91 -3.80
CA ALA A 25 18.02 21.13 -4.43
C ALA A 25 18.35 20.98 -5.94
N GLY A 26 17.66 20.06 -6.65
CA GLY A 26 17.88 19.79 -8.08
C GLY A 26 19.19 19.06 -8.43
N ILE A 27 20.13 18.91 -7.48
CA ILE A 27 21.49 18.42 -7.73
C ILE A 27 21.69 17.03 -7.12
N VAL A 28 21.28 16.82 -5.87
CA VAL A 28 21.57 15.58 -5.13
C VAL A 28 20.43 14.59 -5.30
N SER A 29 20.69 13.44 -5.94
CA SER A 29 19.70 12.35 -6.00
C SER A 29 19.70 11.57 -4.70
N VAL A 30 18.52 11.39 -4.11
CA VAL A 30 18.32 10.55 -2.92
C VAL A 30 17.40 9.39 -3.32
N ASP A 31 17.86 8.18 -3.08
CA ASP A 31 17.08 6.96 -3.18
C ASP A 31 16.62 6.56 -1.77
N GLN A 32 15.32 6.45 -1.58
CA GLN A 32 14.73 5.98 -0.33
C GLN A 32 13.93 4.72 -0.56
N TRP A 33 14.24 3.69 0.22
CA TRP A 33 13.42 2.50 0.31
C TRP A 33 12.33 2.69 1.36
N THR A 34 11.11 2.35 0.99
CA THR A 34 9.95 2.36 1.86
C THR A 34 9.27 0.99 1.82
N ARG A 35 8.74 0.57 2.96
CA ARG A 35 7.79 -0.54 3.04
C ARG A 35 6.39 0.04 2.93
N LEU A 36 5.62 -0.47 1.99
CA LEU A 36 4.22 -0.12 1.79
C LEU A 36 3.34 -1.28 2.28
N ALA A 37 2.27 -0.94 2.98
CA ALA A 37 1.22 -1.87 3.34
C ALA A 37 -0.14 -1.23 3.08
N CYS A 38 -0.92 -1.83 2.18
CA CYS A 38 -2.24 -1.35 1.76
C CYS A 38 -3.32 -2.36 2.15
N GLN A 39 -4.42 -1.86 2.70
CA GLN A 39 -5.62 -2.67 2.91
C GLN A 39 -6.62 -2.37 1.79
N LEU A 40 -6.79 -3.33 0.89
CA LEU A 40 -7.76 -3.30 -0.18
C LEU A 40 -9.06 -3.95 0.32
N ARG A 41 -10.20 -3.46 -0.15
CA ARG A 41 -11.51 -4.08 0.09
C ARG A 41 -12.28 -4.08 -1.22
N PHE A 42 -12.73 -5.24 -1.65
CA PHE A 42 -13.48 -5.40 -2.90
C PHE A 42 -14.93 -5.69 -2.57
N PHE A 43 -15.85 -5.00 -3.23
CA PHE A 43 -17.26 -5.36 -3.20
C PHE A 43 -17.49 -6.57 -4.10
N TRP A 44 -18.02 -7.63 -3.52
CA TRP A 44 -18.52 -8.79 -4.24
C TRP A 44 -20.04 -8.71 -4.36
N PRO A 45 -20.65 -9.01 -5.52
CA PRO A 45 -20.06 -9.43 -6.79
C PRO A 45 -19.74 -8.27 -7.77
N ASN A 46 -20.13 -7.03 -7.45
CA ASN A 46 -20.01 -5.88 -8.36
C ASN A 46 -18.57 -5.51 -8.76
N SER A 47 -17.56 -6.15 -8.15
CA SER A 47 -16.13 -6.03 -8.49
C SER A 47 -15.58 -4.60 -8.38
N THR A 48 -16.25 -3.74 -7.63
CA THR A 48 -15.79 -2.38 -7.33
C THR A 48 -14.85 -2.40 -6.13
N MET A 49 -13.79 -1.61 -6.20
CA MET A 49 -12.88 -1.43 -5.07
C MET A 49 -13.36 -0.29 -4.18
N LEU A 50 -13.42 -0.54 -2.88
CA LEU A 50 -13.54 0.52 -1.89
C LEU A 50 -12.23 1.34 -1.88
N PRO A 51 -12.32 2.63 -1.50
CA PRO A 51 -11.14 3.43 -1.21
C PRO A 51 -10.21 2.68 -0.25
N PHE A 52 -8.97 2.48 -0.68
CA PHE A 52 -7.97 1.77 0.10
C PHE A 52 -7.10 2.76 0.87
N ARG A 53 -6.58 2.31 2.00
CA ARG A 53 -5.58 3.05 2.77
C ARG A 53 -4.25 2.34 2.67
N CYS A 54 -3.23 3.07 2.27
CA CYS A 54 -1.85 2.63 2.31
C CYS A 54 -1.12 3.32 3.44
N SER A 55 -0.30 2.56 4.15
CA SER A 55 0.68 3.06 5.10
C SER A 55 2.07 2.86 4.51
N SER A 56 2.97 3.80 4.77
CA SER A 56 4.35 3.77 4.31
C SER A 56 5.30 3.94 5.49
N LYS A 57 6.37 3.16 5.53
CA LYS A 57 7.47 3.30 6.50
C LYS A 57 8.80 3.33 5.78
N SER A 58 9.64 4.33 6.06
CA SER A 58 11.02 4.38 5.55
C SER A 58 11.85 3.24 6.14
N LYS A 59 12.73 2.65 5.33
CA LYS A 59 13.72 1.68 5.82
C LYS A 59 14.94 2.34 6.46
N PHE A 60 15.31 3.56 6.02
CA PHE A 60 16.52 4.22 6.50
C PHE A 60 16.41 4.74 7.94
N LEU A 61 15.21 4.75 8.53
CA LEU A 61 14.94 5.32 9.86
C LEU A 61 14.82 4.27 10.99
N PHE A 62 15.59 3.19 10.89
CA PHE A 62 15.75 2.20 11.94
C PHE A 62 17.24 2.02 12.27
N LEU A 63 17.90 3.10 12.72
CA LEU A 63 19.11 3.13 13.57
C LEU A 63 19.56 4.59 13.75
#